data_AF-A0A914DCR9-F1
#
_entry.id   AF-A0A914DCR9-F1
#
_cell.length_a   1.000
_cell.length_b   1.000
_cell.length_c   1.000
_cell.angle_alpha   90.00
_cell.angle_beta   90.00
_cell.angle_gamma   90.00
#
_symmetry.space_group_name_H-M   'P 1'
#
loop_
_entity.id
_entity.type
_entity.pdbx_description
1 polymer ?
#
loop_
_entity_poly.entity_id
_entity_poly.type
_entity_poly.pdbx_seq_one_letter_code
_entity_poly.pdbx_strand_id
1 'polypeptide(L)'
;MKISELTPPDGYDKDLYELVHFECFPTKIKMTKEQTIGLLGTISKVIAMDEEKREMFFEDLGKIIDEKLGGVVERRMGNIWIVYKAK
;
A
#
# COMPACT_ATOMS: atom_id res chain seq x y z
N MET A 1 -5.30 -10.87 15.17
CA MET A 1 -5.31 -11.94 14.15
C MET A 1 -4.44 -13.06 14.67
N LYS A 2 -4.90 -14.31 14.63
CA LYS A 2 -4.06 -15.44 15.08
C LYS A 2 -3.20 -15.93 13.92
N ILE A 3 -1.98 -16.38 14.20
CA ILE A 3 -1.07 -16.93 13.17
C ILE A 3 -1.73 -18.06 12.38
N SER A 4 -2.57 -18.87 13.04
CA SER A 4 -3.33 -19.98 12.44
C SER A 4 -4.35 -19.55 11.38
N GLU A 5 -4.67 -18.26 11.30
CA GLU A 5 -5.68 -17.71 10.38
C GLU A 5 -5.03 -17.10 9.12
N LEU A 6 -3.70 -17.11 9.03
CA LEU A 6 -2.96 -16.53 7.90
C LEU A 6 -2.79 -17.55 6.78
N THR A 7 -3.16 -17.15 5.57
CA THR A 7 -2.82 -17.90 4.36
C THR A 7 -1.33 -17.77 4.10
N PRO A 8 -0.57 -18.87 3.99
CA PRO A 8 0.84 -18.79 3.64
C PRO A 8 1.04 -18.22 2.23
N PRO A 9 2.19 -17.57 1.95
CA PRO A 9 2.50 -17.08 0.62
C PRO A 9 2.71 -18.24 -0.38
N ASP A 10 2.57 -17.94 -1.67
CA ASP A 10 2.83 -18.92 -2.73
C ASP A 10 4.26 -19.48 -2.63
N GLY A 11 4.39 -20.80 -2.69
CA GLY A 11 5.66 -21.50 -2.52
C GLY A 11 6.11 -21.74 -1.08
N TYR A 12 5.28 -21.39 -0.07
CA TYR A 12 5.54 -21.75 1.32
C TYR A 12 5.41 -23.26 1.56
N ASP A 13 6.51 -23.87 1.98
CA ASP A 13 6.56 -25.27 2.42
C ASP A 13 6.45 -25.36 3.95
N LYS A 14 5.30 -25.84 4.42
CA LYS A 14 4.99 -26.04 5.85
C LYS A 14 5.84 -27.13 6.50
N ASP A 15 6.44 -28.02 5.72
CA ASP A 15 7.29 -29.09 6.21
C ASP A 15 8.74 -28.62 6.39
N LEU A 16 9.16 -27.59 5.65
CA LEU A 16 10.49 -26.96 5.76
C LEU A 16 10.52 -25.75 6.71
N TYR A 17 9.43 -25.00 6.80
CA TYR A 17 9.39 -23.73 7.53
C TYR A 17 8.22 -23.66 8.50
N GLU A 18 8.44 -22.99 9.63
CA GLU A 18 7.42 -22.65 10.63
C GLU A 18 7.27 -21.13 10.73
N LEU A 19 6.03 -20.63 10.65
CA LEU A 19 5.73 -19.23 10.94
C LEU A 19 5.73 -19.02 12.45
N VAL A 20 6.73 -18.29 12.96
CA VAL A 20 6.95 -18.09 14.40
C VAL A 20 6.56 -16.70 14.89
N HIS A 21 6.48 -15.70 14.01
CA HIS A 21 6.06 -14.35 14.35
C HIS A 21 5.22 -13.72 13.24
N PHE A 22 4.12 -13.08 13.64
CA PHE A 22 3.32 -12.22 12.78
C PHE A 22 2.87 -11.00 13.56
N GLU A 23 3.16 -9.82 13.03
CA GLU A 23 2.73 -8.56 13.63
C GLU A 23 2.32 -7.56 12.55
N CYS A 24 1.16 -6.93 12.74
CA CYS A 24 0.70 -5.81 11.92
C CYS A 24 0.74 -4.54 12.75
N PHE A 25 1.46 -3.54 12.27
CA PHE A 25 1.50 -2.23 12.92
C PHE A 25 0.95 -1.15 11.98
N PRO A 26 -0.08 -0.42 12.42
CA PRO A 26 -0.60 0.69 11.64
C PRO A 26 0.47 1.79 11.61
N THR A 27 0.90 2.15 10.42
CA THR A 27 1.81 3.27 10.21
C THR A 27 1.06 4.40 9.53
N LYS A 28 1.20 5.61 10.08
CA LYS A 28 0.77 6.83 9.41
C LYS A 28 1.94 7.34 8.59
N ILE A 29 1.75 7.41 7.28
CA ILE A 29 2.74 7.96 6.36
C ILE A 29 2.18 9.28 5.84
N LYS A 30 3.02 10.32 5.86
CA LYS A 30 2.75 11.58 5.19
C LYS A 30 3.42 11.55 3.83
N MET A 31 2.63 11.79 2.79
CA MET A 31 3.10 11.77 1.41
C MET A 31 2.89 13.14 0.78
N THR A 32 3.85 13.61 -0.01
CA THR A 32 3.64 14.81 -0.82
C THR A 32 2.63 14.54 -1.93
N LYS A 33 2.17 15.60 -2.59
CA LYS A 33 1.35 15.52 -3.80
C LYS A 33 1.98 14.59 -4.86
N GLU A 34 3.26 14.77 -5.16
CA GLU A 34 3.98 14.01 -6.19
C GLU A 34 4.06 12.53 -5.83
N GLN A 35 4.36 12.22 -4.55
CA GLN A 35 4.38 10.85 -4.05
C GLN A 35 3.00 10.20 -4.13
N THR A 36 1.94 10.96 -3.82
CA THR A 36 0.56 10.48 -3.87
C THR A 36 0.12 10.18 -5.29
N ILE A 37 0.33 11.12 -6.22
CA ILE A 37 -0.01 10.96 -7.64
C ILE A 37 0.82 9.82 -8.26
N GLY A 38 2.13 9.78 -7.97
CA GLY A 38 3.01 8.71 -8.44
C GLY A 38 2.55 7.34 -7.99
N LEU A 39 2.22 7.19 -6.69
CA LEU A 39 1.70 5.92 -6.16
C LEU A 39 0.38 5.51 -6.83
N LEU A 40 -0.57 6.45 -6.97
CA LEU A 40 -1.82 6.16 -7.69
C LEU A 40 -1.54 5.78 -9.14
N GLY A 41 -0.61 6.46 -9.81
CA GLY A 41 -0.16 6.16 -11.17
C GLY A 41 0.38 4.74 -11.33
N THR A 42 1.16 4.23 -10.37
CA THR A 42 1.66 2.84 -10.39
C THR A 42 0.56 1.80 -10.25
N ILE A 43 -0.52 2.13 -9.54
CA ILE A 43 -1.70 1.27 -9.35
C ILE A 43 -2.69 1.48 -10.53
N SER A 44 -2.49 2.53 -11.34
CA SER A 44 -3.50 3.06 -12.26
C SER A 44 -3.71 2.31 -13.58
N LYS A 45 -3.04 1.18 -13.81
CA LYS A 45 -3.50 0.27 -14.89
C LYS A 45 -4.97 -0.15 -14.71
N VAL A 46 -5.54 0.08 -13.52
CA VAL A 46 -6.93 -0.20 -13.14
C VAL A 46 -7.83 1.05 -13.18
N ILE A 47 -7.29 2.26 -13.30
CA ILE A 47 -8.15 3.44 -13.48
C ILE A 47 -8.67 3.38 -14.92
N ALA A 48 -9.88 2.84 -15.08
CA ALA A 48 -10.55 2.60 -16.35
C ALA A 48 -10.99 3.91 -17.01
N MET A 49 -10.03 4.70 -17.48
CA MET A 49 -10.24 5.94 -18.21
C MET A 49 -9.14 6.14 -19.24
N ASP A 50 -9.48 6.87 -20.30
CA ASP A 50 -8.55 7.24 -21.36
C ASP A 50 -7.41 8.10 -20.81
N GLU A 51 -6.27 8.10 -21.50
CA GLU A 51 -5.04 8.76 -21.04
C GLU A 51 -5.24 10.25 -20.74
N GLU A 52 -5.91 10.98 -21.63
CA GLU A 52 -6.22 12.40 -21.46
C GLU A 52 -7.08 12.67 -20.20
N LYS A 53 -8.10 11.83 -19.95
CA LYS A 53 -8.95 11.95 -18.76
C LYS A 53 -8.18 11.65 -17.48
N ARG A 54 -7.22 10.72 -17.55
CA ARG A 54 -6.35 10.36 -16.43
C ARG A 54 -5.39 11.48 -16.07
N GLU A 55 -4.83 12.17 -17.08
CA GLU A 55 -3.99 13.34 -16.86
C GLU A 55 -4.77 14.46 -16.17
N MET A 56 -5.96 14.79 -16.70
CA MET A 56 -6.86 15.77 -16.08
C MET A 56 -7.22 15.40 -14.63
N PHE A 57 -7.52 14.12 -14.40
CA PHE A 57 -7.82 13.63 -13.05
C PHE A 57 -6.65 13.84 -12.08
N PHE A 58 -5.41 13.56 -12.50
CA PHE A 58 -4.25 13.77 -11.64
C PHE A 58 -3.94 15.25 -11.41
N GLU A 59 -4.20 16.11 -12.39
CA GLU A 59 -4.08 17.56 -12.23
C GLU A 59 -5.07 18.09 -11.18
N ASP A 60 -6.35 17.72 -11.30
CA ASP A 60 -7.40 18.14 -10.37
C ASP A 60 -7.16 17.57 -8.96
N LEU A 61 -6.71 16.32 -8.87
CA LEU A 61 -6.30 15.73 -7.60
C LEU A 61 -5.14 16.50 -6.97
N GLY A 62 -4.17 16.93 -7.78
CA GLY A 62 -3.05 17.75 -7.33
C GLY A 62 -3.51 19.06 -6.70
N LYS A 63 -4.43 19.77 -7.36
CA LYS A 63 -5.04 21.02 -6.83
C LYS A 63 -5.75 20.77 -5.49
N ILE A 64 -6.52 19.69 -5.40
CA ILE A 64 -7.22 19.32 -4.16
C ILE A 64 -6.22 19.06 -3.01
N ILE A 65 -5.12 18.37 -3.28
CA ILE A 65 -4.10 18.10 -2.26
C ILE A 65 -3.47 19.40 -1.78
N ASP A 66 -3.11 20.31 -2.68
CA ASP A 66 -2.50 21.59 -2.31
C ASP A 66 -3.47 22.48 -1.53
N GLU A 67 -4.68 22.69 -2.05
CA GLU A 67 -5.64 23.65 -1.50
C GLU A 67 -6.33 23.15 -0.23
N LYS A 68 -6.69 21.86 -0.18
CA LYS A 68 -7.51 21.32 0.91
C LYS A 68 -6.72 20.56 1.95
N LEU A 69 -5.58 19.99 1.56
CA LEU A 69 -4.76 19.14 2.45
C LEU A 69 -3.40 19.79 2.79
N GLY A 70 -3.13 21.00 2.28
CA GLY A 70 -1.89 21.73 2.55
C GLY A 70 -0.67 21.07 1.91
N GLY A 71 -0.86 20.42 0.75
CA GLY A 71 0.22 19.79 -0.03
C GLY A 71 0.66 18.41 0.47
N VAL A 72 0.06 17.91 1.55
CA VAL A 72 0.45 16.64 2.19
C VAL A 72 -0.76 15.76 2.46
N VAL A 73 -0.68 14.50 2.07
CA VAL A 73 -1.71 13.49 2.33
C VAL A 73 -1.24 12.57 3.46
N GLU A 74 -2.04 12.46 4.53
CA GLU A 74 -1.83 11.44 5.56
C GLU A 74 -2.56 10.15 5.16
N ARG A 75 -1.81 9.05 5.05
CA ARG A 75 -2.36 7.73 4.73
C ARG A 75 -2.05 6.73 5.84
N ARG A 76 -3.03 5.90 6.17
CA ARG A 76 -2.84 4.74 7.05
C ARG A 76 -2.41 3.55 6.20
N MET A 77 -1.23 3.04 6.47
CA MET A 77 -0.67 1.83 5.87
C MET A 77 -0.58 0.76 6.96
N GLY A 78 -0.84 -0.49 6.60
CA GLY A 78 -0.52 -1.63 7.44
C GLY A 78 0.84 -2.16 7.03
N ASN A 79 1.84 -2.05 7.89
CA ASN A 79 3.09 -2.78 7.71
C ASN A 79 2.95 -4.14 8.40
N ILE A 80 3.57 -5.15 7.80
CA ILE A 80 3.52 -6.52 8.31
C ILE A 80 4.95 -6.98 8.56
N TRP A 81 5.20 -7.52 9.75
CA TRP A 81 6.41 -8.26 10.06
C TRP A 81 6.08 -9.74 10.17
N ILE A 82 6.75 -10.54 9.35
CA ILE A 82 6.60 -11.99 9.29
C ILE A 82 7.97 -12.61 9.50
N VAL A 83 8.08 -13.59 10.41
CA VAL A 83 9.32 -14.35 10.63
C VAL A 83 9.05 -15.83 10.47
N TYR A 84 9.82 -16.46 9.58
CA TYR A 84 9.85 -17.91 9.42
C TYR A 84 11.12 -18.48 10.03
N LYS A 85 10.99 -19.64 10.66
CA LYS A 85 12.09 -20.44 11.16
C LYS A 85 12.18 -21.73 10.34
N ALA A 86 13.36 -22.11 9.88
CA ALA A 86 13.59 -23.42 9.29
C ALA A 86 13.45 -24.51 10.37
N LYS A 87 12.84 -25.63 10.01
CA LYS A 87 12.69 -26.79 10.89
C LYS A 87 13.95 -27.65 10.92
#